data_AF-A0A9W7L441-F1
#
_entry.id   AF-A0A9W7L441-F1
#
_cell.length_a   1.000
_cell.length_b   1.000
_cell.length_c   1.000
_cell.angle_alpha   90.00
_cell.angle_beta   90.00
_cell.angle_gamma   90.00
#
_symmetry.space_group_name_H-M   'P 1'
#
loop_
_entity.id
_entity.type
_entity.pdbx_description
1 polymer ?
#
loop_
_entity_poly.entity_id
_entity_poly.type
_entity_poly.pdbx_seq_one_letter_code
_entity_poly.pdbx_strand_id
1 'polypeptide(L)'
;MLHHTLASTVLYLSLRFQTLHYYSPFFAGVTELSTVPLVLIDLDKFLILTSPKARVAVEVSKPVFALSFIVIRVFMWNFKWTRMLIIDLKALIKGGKFGEYRRGWGGVLWAAGGVNVALGAMQLFWASKIIRNVAKAVRGEEL
;
A
#
# COMPACT_ATOMS: atom_id res chain seq x y z
N MET A 1 11.33 5.12 -1.26
CA MET A 1 11.42 5.46 -2.69
C MET A 1 11.00 4.32 -3.60
N LEU A 2 11.57 3.11 -3.51
CA LEU A 2 11.19 1.96 -4.37
C LEU A 2 9.68 1.65 -4.40
N HIS A 3 8.99 1.68 -3.24
CA HIS A 3 7.53 1.49 -3.16
C HIS A 3 6.75 2.50 -4.00
N HIS A 4 7.07 3.80 -3.86
CA HIS A 4 6.40 4.86 -4.60
C HIS A 4 6.74 4.81 -6.09
N THR A 5 7.98 4.49 -6.47
CA THR A 5 8.35 4.29 -7.89
C THR A 5 7.56 3.14 -8.51
N LEU A 6 7.41 2.02 -7.81
CA LEU A 6 6.59 0.89 -8.28
C LEU A 6 5.11 1.26 -8.35
N ALA A 7 4.58 1.99 -7.36
CA ALA A 7 3.21 2.48 -7.37
C ALA A 7 2.95 3.47 -8.52
N SER A 8 3.86 4.42 -8.75
CA SER A 8 3.80 5.37 -9.87
C SER A 8 3.91 4.68 -11.23
N THR A 9 4.73 3.63 -11.34
CA THR A 9 4.82 2.81 -12.56
C THR A 9 3.49 2.11 -12.83
N VAL A 10 2.89 1.50 -11.81
CA VAL A 10 1.57 0.85 -11.93
C VAL A 10 0.48 1.88 -12.29
N LEU A 11 0.52 3.08 -11.70
CA LEU A 11 -0.41 4.16 -12.02
C LEU A 11 -0.25 4.63 -13.47
N TYR A 12 0.99 4.85 -13.92
CA TYR A 12 1.28 5.22 -15.31
C TYR A 12 0.77 4.15 -16.28
N LEU A 13 1.04 2.88 -16.03
CA LEU A 13 0.54 1.77 -16.84
C LEU A 13 -1.00 1.72 -16.82
N SER A 14 -1.61 1.92 -15.66
CA SER A 14 -3.07 1.94 -15.50
C SER A 14 -3.72 3.06 -16.31
N LEU A 15 -3.16 4.27 -16.27
CA LEU A 15 -3.65 5.43 -17.04
C LEU A 15 -3.38 5.27 -18.53
N ARG A 16 -2.16 4.89 -18.92
CA ARG A 16 -1.74 4.78 -20.32
C ARG A 16 -2.49 3.70 -21.08
N PHE A 17 -2.74 2.55 -20.44
CA PHE A 17 -3.37 1.39 -21.07
C PHE A 17 -4.87 1.28 -20.76
N GLN A 18 -5.39 2.22 -19.96
CA GLN A 18 -6.75 2.27 -19.49
C GLN A 18 -7.22 0.98 -18.79
N THR A 19 -6.30 0.34 -18.07
CA THR A 19 -6.54 -0.92 -17.37
C THR A 19 -6.61 -0.68 -15.88
N LEU A 20 -7.49 -1.41 -15.18
CA LEU A 20 -7.58 -1.43 -13.73
C LEU A 20 -8.03 -0.10 -13.08
N HIS A 21 -8.67 0.80 -13.84
CA HIS A 21 -9.19 2.08 -13.32
C HIS A 21 -10.11 1.95 -12.12
N TYR A 22 -10.91 0.88 -12.07
CA TYR A 22 -11.77 0.58 -10.92
C TYR A 22 -10.98 0.46 -9.61
N TYR A 23 -9.74 -0.04 -9.69
CA TYR A 23 -8.87 -0.27 -8.56
C TYR A 23 -7.96 0.93 -8.23
N SER A 24 -7.79 1.87 -9.16
CA SER A 24 -6.88 3.01 -9.01
C SER A 24 -7.21 3.91 -7.81
N PRO A 25 -8.47 4.31 -7.54
CA PRO A 25 -8.79 5.14 -6.37
C PRO A 25 -8.34 4.51 -5.04
N PHE A 26 -8.45 3.18 -4.94
CA PHE A 26 -7.95 2.48 -3.77
C PHE A 26 -6.42 2.48 -3.75
N PHE A 27 -5.76 1.88 -4.75
CA PHE A 27 -4.31 1.65 -4.71
C PHE A 27 -3.47 2.91 -4.76
N ALA A 28 -3.93 3.98 -5.42
CA ALA A 28 -3.21 5.25 -5.55
C ALA A 28 -3.74 6.37 -4.65
N GLY A 29 -4.91 6.21 -4.02
CA GLY A 29 -5.53 7.24 -3.18
C GLY A 29 -5.69 6.79 -1.74
N VAL A 30 -6.64 5.88 -1.49
CA VAL A 30 -7.01 5.44 -0.12
C VAL A 30 -5.81 4.91 0.65
N THR A 31 -4.90 4.22 -0.03
CA THR A 31 -3.74 3.62 0.61
C THR A 31 -2.79 4.68 1.18
N GLU A 32 -2.68 5.86 0.55
CA GLU A 32 -1.85 6.98 0.99
C GLU A 32 -2.36 7.64 2.27
N LEU A 33 -3.60 7.40 2.70
CA LEU A 33 -4.12 7.90 3.98
C LEU A 33 -3.30 7.36 5.17
N SER A 34 -2.80 6.13 5.07
CA SER A 34 -1.89 5.56 6.08
C SER A 34 -0.49 6.18 6.05
N THR A 35 -0.09 6.85 4.96
CA THR A 35 1.22 7.50 4.83
C THR A 35 1.26 8.85 5.55
N VAL A 36 0.13 9.55 5.67
CA VAL A 36 0.04 10.86 6.34
C VAL A 36 0.57 10.83 7.79
N PRO A 37 0.10 9.96 8.70
CA PRO A 37 0.65 9.89 10.06
C PRO A 37 2.10 9.40 10.08
N LEU A 38 2.52 8.57 9.11
CA LEU A 38 3.92 8.14 8.99
C LEU A 38 4.86 9.31 8.73
N VAL A 39 4.46 10.24 7.84
CA VAL A 39 5.25 11.43 7.55
C VAL A 39 5.48 12.25 8.81
N LEU A 40 4.47 12.42 9.67
CA LEU A 40 4.62 13.15 10.94
C LEU A 40 5.63 12.48 11.88
N ILE A 41 5.61 11.14 11.96
CA ILE A 41 6.57 10.37 12.76
C ILE A 41 7.98 10.51 12.19
N ASP A 42 8.13 10.48 10.86
CA ASP A 42 9.43 10.58 10.21
C ASP A 42 10.00 12.01 10.27
N LEU A 43 9.17 13.05 10.21
CA LEU A 43 9.61 14.45 10.35
C LEU A 43 10.33 14.68 11.68
N ASP A 44 9.88 14.06 12.77
CA ASP A 44 10.54 14.19 14.08
C ASP A 44 11.98 13.64 14.06
N LYS A 45 12.24 12.59 13.28
CA LYS A 45 13.58 12.00 13.14
C LYS A 45 14.56 12.94 12.44
N PHE A 46 14.07 13.77 11.51
CA PHE A 46 14.91 14.64 10.70
C PHE A 46 15.02 16.07 11.23
N LEU A 47 13.92 16.59 11.81
CA LEU A 47 13.83 18.00 12.23
C LEU A 47 13.92 18.19 13.74
N ILE A 48 13.88 17.11 14.54
CA ILE A 48 13.91 17.11 16.02
C ILE A 48 12.88 18.12 16.55
N LEU A 49 11.61 17.72 16.59
CA LEU A 49 10.54 18.65 16.92
C LEU A 49 10.55 18.96 18.43
N THR A 50 10.93 20.19 18.78
CA THR A 50 11.10 20.62 20.18
C THR A 50 9.81 21.15 20.81
N SER A 51 8.82 21.56 20.00
CA SER A 51 7.56 22.09 20.51
C SER A 51 6.72 21.00 21.21
N PRO A 52 6.19 21.25 22.41
CA PRO A 52 5.32 20.30 23.10
C PRO A 52 4.13 19.83 22.26
N LYS A 53 3.52 20.75 21.49
CA LYS A 53 2.40 20.42 20.59
C LYS A 53 2.83 19.48 19.45
N ALA A 54 4.04 19.70 18.92
CA ALA A 54 4.59 18.86 17.86
C ALA A 54 4.91 17.44 18.39
N ARG A 55 5.49 17.33 19.59
CA ARG A 55 5.74 16.04 20.24
C ARG A 55 4.45 15.27 20.51
N VAL A 56 3.40 15.93 20.98
CA VAL A 56 2.07 15.31 21.14
C VAL A 56 1.53 14.81 19.79
N ALA A 57 1.63 15.61 18.73
CA ALA A 57 1.20 15.20 17.40
C ALA A 57 1.95 13.95 16.89
N VAL A 58 3.26 13.86 17.15
CA VAL A 58 4.08 12.68 16.81
C VAL A 58 3.63 11.45 17.61
N GLU A 59 3.46 11.58 18.92
CA GLU A 59 3.04 10.46 19.78
C GLU A 59 1.64 9.94 19.41
N VAL A 60 0.70 10.82 19.06
CA VAL A 60 -0.63 10.42 18.56
C VAL A 60 -0.54 9.81 17.16
N SER A 61 0.39 10.26 16.32
CA SER A 61 0.55 9.73 14.97
C SER A 61 0.99 8.27 14.95
N LYS A 62 1.76 7.82 15.95
CA LYS A 62 2.23 6.42 16.06
C LYS A 62 1.09 5.38 16.08
N PRO A 63 0.12 5.42 17.03
CA PRO A 63 -1.00 4.47 17.03
C PRO A 63 -1.94 4.67 15.84
N VAL A 64 -2.13 5.91 15.36
CA VAL A 64 -2.94 6.19 14.17
C VAL A 64 -2.32 5.56 12.92
N PHE A 65 -1.01 5.66 12.76
CA PHE A 65 -0.27 4.98 11.70
C PHE A 65 -0.42 3.47 11.81
N ALA A 66 -0.16 2.89 12.99
CA ALA A 66 -0.24 1.44 13.19
C ALA A 66 -1.64 0.90 12.83
N LEU A 67 -2.70 1.53 13.33
CA LEU A 67 -4.07 1.11 13.07
C LEU A 67 -4.45 1.28 11.59
N SER A 68 -4.21 2.46 11.01
CA SER A 68 -4.54 2.73 9.61
C SER A 68 -3.75 1.84 8.65
N PHE A 69 -2.48 1.54 8.96
CA PHE A 69 -1.65 0.62 8.17
C PHE A 69 -2.24 -0.80 8.18
N ILE A 70 -2.61 -1.33 9.35
CA ILE A 70 -3.21 -2.67 9.44
C ILE A 70 -4.55 -2.71 8.69
N VAL A 71 -5.45 -1.74 8.89
CA VAL A 71 -6.75 -1.74 8.21
C VAL A 71 -6.59 -1.59 6.69
N ILE A 72 -5.85 -0.57 6.24
CA ILE A 72 -5.82 -0.19 4.83
C ILE A 72 -4.83 -1.05 4.04
N ARG A 73 -3.60 -1.24 4.54
CA ARG A 73 -2.51 -1.91 3.81
C ARG A 73 -2.49 -3.43 4.05
N VAL A 74 -2.95 -3.92 5.21
CA VAL A 74 -3.04 -5.37 5.46
C VAL A 74 -4.42 -5.89 5.06
N PHE A 75 -5.50 -5.44 5.70
CA PHE A 75 -6.82 -6.00 5.42
C PHE A 75 -7.37 -5.62 4.05
N MET A 76 -7.47 -4.32 3.76
CA MET A 76 -8.06 -3.88 2.51
C MET A 76 -7.17 -4.24 1.31
N TRP A 77 -5.88 -3.86 1.30
CA TRP A 77 -5.00 -4.15 0.16
C TRP A 77 -4.77 -5.65 -0.01
N ASN A 78 -4.16 -6.32 0.96
CA ASN A 78 -3.68 -7.69 0.76
C ASN A 78 -4.80 -8.73 0.69
N PHE A 79 -5.84 -8.62 1.52
CA PHE A 79 -6.87 -9.65 1.58
C PHE A 79 -8.08 -9.36 0.71
N LYS A 80 -8.58 -8.11 0.69
CA LYS A 80 -9.76 -7.76 -0.11
C LYS A 80 -9.41 -7.43 -1.56
N TRP A 81 -8.66 -6.36 -1.79
CA TRP A 81 -8.47 -5.78 -3.12
C TRP A 81 -7.53 -6.59 -4.00
N THR A 82 -6.42 -7.13 -3.45
CA THR A 82 -5.55 -8.05 -4.19
C THR A 82 -6.30 -9.31 -4.61
N ARG A 83 -7.16 -9.87 -3.75
CA ARG A 83 -7.98 -11.04 -4.10
C ARG A 83 -8.93 -10.74 -5.25
N MET A 84 -9.66 -9.63 -5.17
CA MET A 84 -10.58 -9.20 -6.24
C MET A 84 -9.81 -8.95 -7.54
N LEU A 85 -8.69 -8.25 -7.48
CA LEU A 85 -7.82 -8.01 -8.64
C LEU A 85 -7.38 -9.32 -9.29
N ILE A 86 -6.92 -10.31 -8.52
CA ILE A 86 -6.47 -11.60 -9.07
C ILE A 86 -7.63 -12.35 -9.73
N ILE A 87 -8.84 -12.31 -9.15
CA ILE A 87 -10.03 -12.93 -9.74
C ILE A 87 -10.36 -12.29 -11.08
N ASP A 88 -10.38 -10.95 -11.13
CA ASP A 88 -10.69 -10.20 -12.35
C ASP A 88 -9.63 -10.38 -13.43
N LEU A 89 -8.35 -10.38 -13.05
CA LEU A 89 -7.25 -10.65 -13.96
C LEU A 89 -7.39 -12.05 -14.59
N LYS A 90 -7.68 -13.08 -13.77
CA LYS A 90 -7.92 -14.44 -14.27
C LYS A 90 -9.12 -14.51 -15.20
N ALA A 91 -10.21 -13.81 -14.89
CA ALA A 91 -11.40 -13.76 -15.72
C ALA A 91 -11.13 -13.08 -17.07
N LEU A 92 -10.43 -11.95 -17.07
CA LEU A 92 -10.04 -11.20 -18.28
C LEU A 92 -9.14 -12.02 -19.19
N ILE A 93 -8.21 -12.78 -18.62
CA ILE A 93 -7.26 -13.61 -19.37
C ILE A 93 -7.95 -14.84 -19.95
N LYS A 94 -8.71 -15.58 -19.14
CA LYS A 94 -9.42 -16.78 -19.61
C LYS A 94 -10.52 -16.45 -20.63
N GLY A 95 -11.16 -15.30 -20.48
CA GLY A 95 -12.23 -14.86 -21.37
C GLY A 95 -11.76 -14.39 -22.74
N GLY A 96 -10.45 -14.21 -22.97
CA GLY A 96 -9.89 -13.77 -24.27
C GLY A 96 -10.19 -12.33 -24.68
N LYS A 97 -11.26 -11.73 -24.14
CA LYS A 97 -11.75 -10.38 -24.46
C LYS A 97 -10.70 -9.28 -24.31
N PHE A 98 -9.75 -9.42 -23.38
CA PHE A 98 -8.69 -8.42 -23.24
C PHE A 98 -7.80 -8.34 -24.49
N GLY A 99 -7.49 -9.49 -25.10
CA GLY A 99 -6.72 -9.54 -26.36
C GLY A 99 -7.47 -8.98 -27.55
N GLU A 100 -8.81 -8.98 -27.51
CA GLU A 100 -9.69 -8.39 -28.53
C GLU A 100 -9.69 -6.85 -28.45
N TYR A 101 -9.89 -6.29 -27.25
CA TYR A 101 -9.92 -4.83 -27.07
C TYR A 101 -8.52 -4.19 -27.00
N ARG A 102 -7.49 -4.95 -26.58
CA ARG A 102 -6.12 -4.46 -26.32
C ARG A 102 -5.07 -5.51 -26.73
N ARG A 103 -5.04 -5.83 -28.03
CA ARG A 103 -4.14 -6.82 -28.63
C ARG A 103 -2.66 -6.53 -28.33
N GLY A 104 -1.92 -7.55 -27.88
CA GLY A 104 -0.48 -7.46 -27.58
C GLY A 104 -0.12 -7.00 -26.16
N TRP A 105 -1.08 -6.59 -25.34
CA TRP A 105 -0.80 -5.98 -24.02
C TRP A 105 -1.09 -6.88 -22.82
N GLY A 106 -1.40 -8.17 -23.04
CA GLY A 106 -1.72 -9.12 -21.96
C GLY A 106 -0.61 -9.26 -20.90
N GLY A 107 0.65 -9.06 -21.29
CA GLY A 107 1.79 -9.06 -20.36
C GLY A 107 1.74 -7.94 -19.32
N VAL A 108 1.14 -6.78 -19.63
CA VAL A 108 1.02 -5.66 -18.69
C VAL A 108 0.10 -6.01 -17.53
N LEU A 109 -0.97 -6.78 -17.79
CA LEU A 109 -1.88 -7.25 -16.75
C LEU A 109 -1.19 -8.19 -15.74
N TRP A 110 -0.36 -9.11 -16.24
CA TRP A 110 0.46 -9.98 -15.40
C TRP A 110 1.52 -9.22 -14.63
N ALA A 111 2.20 -8.26 -15.27
CA ALA A 111 3.15 -7.40 -14.60
C ALA A 111 2.49 -6.59 -13.48
N ALA A 112 1.32 -6.00 -13.74
CA ALA A 112 0.56 -5.26 -12.73
C ALA A 112 0.13 -6.16 -11.55
N GLY A 113 -0.37 -7.37 -11.83
CA GLY A 113 -0.70 -8.36 -10.80
C GLY A 113 0.52 -8.79 -9.98
N GLY A 114 1.64 -9.06 -10.64
CA GLY A 114 2.90 -9.43 -10.00
C GLY A 114 3.46 -8.33 -9.10
N VAL A 115 3.50 -7.09 -9.59
CA VAL A 115 3.90 -5.92 -8.80
C VAL A 115 2.97 -5.74 -7.61
N ASN A 116 1.65 -5.87 -7.79
CA ASN A 116 0.70 -5.75 -6.69
C ASN A 116 0.95 -6.81 -5.59
N VAL A 117 1.22 -8.06 -5.95
CA VAL A 117 1.55 -9.13 -4.98
C VAL A 117 2.88 -8.85 -4.28
N ALA A 118 3.92 -8.41 -5.01
CA ALA A 118 5.22 -8.07 -4.42
C ALA A 118 5.09 -6.89 -3.43
N LEU A 119 4.36 -5.83 -3.80
CA LEU A 119 4.07 -4.71 -2.92
C LEU A 119 3.25 -5.15 -1.71
N GLY A 120 2.26 -6.04 -1.91
CA GLY A 120 1.46 -6.62 -0.84
C GLY A 120 2.30 -7.39 0.18
N ALA A 121 3.19 -8.28 -0.28
CA ALA A 121 4.12 -9.02 0.58
C ALA A 121 5.03 -8.08 1.39
N MET A 122 5.49 -6.99 0.76
CA MET A 122 6.24 -5.96 1.48
C MET A 122 5.38 -5.29 2.57
N GLN A 123 4.09 -5.01 2.34
CA GLN A 123 3.21 -4.50 3.40
C GLN A 123 3.10 -5.48 4.58
N LEU A 124 2.99 -6.79 4.30
CA LEU A 124 2.94 -7.83 5.35
C LEU A 124 4.25 -7.89 6.15
N PHE A 125 5.39 -7.73 5.49
CA PHE A 125 6.68 -7.60 6.17
C PHE A 125 6.71 -6.40 7.12
N TRP A 126 6.23 -5.22 6.68
CA TRP A 126 6.13 -4.04 7.55
C TRP A 126 5.12 -4.22 8.68
N ALA A 127 3.98 -4.86 8.42
CA ALA A 127 3.01 -5.22 9.45
C ALA A 127 3.64 -6.09 10.55
N SER A 128 4.48 -7.05 10.18
CA SER A 128 5.20 -7.88 11.15
C SER A 128 6.12 -7.05 12.07
N LYS A 129 6.72 -5.97 11.55
CA LYS A 129 7.55 -5.06 12.36
C LYS A 129 6.69 -4.21 13.29
N ILE A 130 5.58 -3.67 12.79
CA ILE A 130 4.63 -2.89 13.60
C ILE A 130 4.10 -3.74 14.75
N ILE A 131 3.61 -4.95 14.48
CA ILE A 131 3.09 -5.87 15.49
C ILE A 131 4.16 -6.20 16.53
N ARG A 132 5.39 -6.50 16.10
CA ARG A 132 6.51 -6.77 17.01
C ARG A 132 6.80 -5.58 17.93
N ASN A 133 6.87 -4.36 17.39
CA ASN A 133 7.15 -3.16 18.18
C ASN A 133 6.00 -2.84 19.13
N VAL A 134 4.74 -2.98 18.71
CA VAL A 134 3.59 -2.82 19.61
C VAL A 134 3.65 -3.85 20.74
N ALA A 135 3.98 -5.11 20.43
CA ALA A 135 4.10 -6.16 21.43
C ALA A 135 5.23 -5.89 22.44
N LYS A 136 6.37 -5.34 21.99
CA LYS A 136 7.46 -4.88 22.87
C LYS A 136 6.99 -3.76 23.79
N ALA A 137 6.31 -2.74 23.25
CA ALA A 137 5.77 -1.62 24.03
C ALA A 137 4.81 -2.10 25.13
N VAL A 138 3.92 -3.05 24.81
CA VAL A 138 2.98 -3.63 25.79
C VAL A 138 3.70 -4.42 26.88
N ARG A 139 4.84 -5.04 26.57
CA ARG A 139 5.67 -5.76 27.54
C ARG A 139 6.64 -4.86 28.32
N GLY A 140 6.69 -3.56 28.02
CA GLY A 140 7.64 -2.62 28.65
C GLY A 140 9.09 -2.80 28.21
N GLU A 141 9.34 -3.48 27.08
CA GLU A 141 10.67 -3.65 26.49
C GLU A 141 11.07 -2.38 25.70
N GLU A 142 12.36 -2.04 25.67
CA GLU A 142 12.86 -0.92 24.85
C GLU A 142 12.52 -1.13 23.35
N LEU A 143 12.05 -0.04 22.71
CA LEU A 143 11.51 -0.02 21.34
C LEU A 143 12.59 0.07 20.26
#